data_AF-A0A269PV73-F1
#
_entry.id   AF-A0A269PV73-F1
#
_cell.length_a   1.000
_cell.length_b   1.000
_cell.length_c   1.000
_cell.angle_alpha   90.00
_cell.angle_beta   90.00
_cell.angle_gamma   90.00
#
_symmetry.space_group_name_H-M   'P 1'
#
loop_
_entity.id
_entity.type
_entity.pdbx_description
1 polymer ?
#
loop_
_entity_poly.entity_id
_entity_poly.type
_entity_poly.pdbx_seq_one_letter_code
_entity_poly.pdbx_strand_id
1 'polypeptide(L)'
;MKLITLITFYLIVLFSAPSTKATNHKLFSEQGYPYDMLIKRTDKIKIIYSENEKVVNCRVELNWQGQKVTTQAIEVEQIKFNAKPFATCLPRAQAKVILATTFN
;
A
#
# COMPACT_ATOMS: atom_id res chain seq x y z
N MET A 1 52.27 14.27 12.77
CA MET A 1 50.84 14.57 12.97
C MET A 1 50.17 15.10 11.69
N LYS A 2 50.17 14.34 10.59
CA LYS A 2 49.47 14.76 9.35
C LYS A 2 48.71 13.64 8.63
N LEU A 3 48.78 12.40 9.12
CA LEU A 3 48.15 11.24 8.46
C LEU A 3 46.81 10.83 9.09
N ILE A 4 46.58 11.17 10.36
CA ILE A 4 45.39 10.73 11.12
C ILE A 4 44.17 11.64 10.84
N THR A 5 44.40 12.90 10.50
CA THR A 5 43.34 13.88 10.18
C THR A 5 42.75 13.74 8.77
N LEU A 6 43.35 12.91 7.90
CA LEU A 6 42.83 12.66 6.55
C LEU A 6 41.84 11.48 6.50
N ILE A 7 41.84 10.62 7.53
CA ILE A 7 41.03 9.39 7.56
C ILE A 7 39.62 9.69 8.09
N THR A 8 39.45 10.70 8.94
CA THR A 8 38.16 11.10 9.51
C THR A 8 37.24 11.86 8.55
N PHE A 9 37.73 12.29 7.38
CA PHE A 9 36.89 13.00 6.39
C PHE A 9 36.25 12.07 5.35
N TYR A 10 36.65 10.80 5.29
CA TYR A 10 36.22 9.87 4.23
C TYR A 10 34.99 9.02 4.58
N LEU A 11 34.50 9.06 5.83
CA LEU A 11 33.48 8.12 6.32
C LEU A 11 32.03 8.66 6.31
N ILE A 12 31.76 9.78 5.63
CA ILE A 12 30.40 10.39 5.57
C ILE A 12 29.66 10.00 4.28
N VAL A 13 30.28 9.19 3.43
CA VAL A 13 29.76 8.89 2.10
C VAL A 13 28.82 7.69 2.18
N LEU A 14 27.52 7.97 1.99
CA LEU A 14 26.45 7.07 1.52
C LEU A 14 25.59 6.34 2.56
N PHE A 15 24.79 7.10 3.31
CA PHE A 15 23.46 6.61 3.75
C PHE A 15 22.36 7.28 2.91
N SER A 16 22.33 7.01 1.60
CA SER A 16 21.14 7.30 0.80
C SER A 16 20.19 6.11 0.89
N ALA A 17 19.24 6.16 1.83
CA ALA A 17 18.15 5.21 1.87
C ALA A 17 17.36 5.29 0.54
N PRO A 18 17.02 4.15 -0.10
CA PRO A 18 16.17 4.18 -1.28
C PRO A 18 14.81 4.76 -0.88
N SER A 19 14.46 5.92 -1.44
CA SER A 19 13.14 6.50 -1.28
C SER A 19 12.16 5.70 -2.15
N THR A 20 11.38 4.83 -1.51
CA THR A 20 10.26 4.16 -2.17
C THR A 20 9.25 5.21 -2.61
N LYS A 21 9.16 5.43 -3.92
CA LYS A 21 8.18 6.35 -4.51
C LYS A 21 6.79 5.75 -4.34
N ALA A 22 6.02 6.31 -3.40
CA ALA A 22 4.61 5.99 -3.26
C ALA A 22 3.84 6.59 -4.45
N THR A 23 3.61 5.77 -5.47
CA THR A 23 2.80 6.17 -6.62
C THR A 23 1.33 6.25 -6.19
N ASN A 24 0.76 7.45 -6.21
CA ASN A 24 -0.67 7.64 -5.97
C ASN A 24 -1.43 7.35 -7.27
N HIS A 25 -2.00 6.16 -7.39
CA HIS A 25 -2.99 5.88 -8.42
C HIS A 25 -4.38 6.19 -7.88
N LYS A 26 -5.16 7.00 -8.62
CA LYS A 26 -6.59 7.13 -8.37
C LYS A 26 -7.21 5.77 -8.69
N LEU A 27 -7.67 5.07 -7.65
CA LEU A 27 -8.45 3.85 -7.80
C LEU A 27 -9.84 4.25 -8.30
N PHE A 28 -10.05 4.18 -9.61
CA PHE A 28 -11.39 4.26 -10.18
C PHE A 28 -11.99 2.86 -10.10
N SER A 29 -13.04 2.66 -9.30
CA SER A 29 -13.72 1.36 -9.25
C SER A 29 -14.70 1.23 -10.41
N GLU A 30 -14.24 0.60 -11.49
CA GLU A 30 -15.14 -0.02 -12.47
C GLU A 30 -15.72 -1.36 -11.93
N GLN A 31 -15.61 -1.60 -10.62
CA GLN A 31 -15.78 -2.91 -9.99
C GLN A 31 -17.11 -3.05 -9.24
N GLY A 32 -17.91 -1.98 -9.15
CA GLY A 32 -19.24 -1.99 -8.55
C GLY A 32 -19.23 -2.18 -7.03
N TYR A 33 -20.40 -2.48 -6.47
CA TYR A 33 -20.51 -2.90 -5.06
C TYR A 33 -19.66 -4.16 -4.82
N PRO A 34 -18.89 -4.27 -3.72
CA PRO A 34 -18.80 -3.36 -2.56
C PRO A 34 -17.77 -2.21 -2.70
N TYR A 35 -16.93 -2.23 -3.72
CA TYR A 35 -15.77 -1.35 -3.84
C TYR A 35 -16.14 0.12 -4.05
N ASP A 36 -17.14 0.40 -4.89
CA ASP A 36 -17.65 1.75 -5.10
C ASP A 36 -18.12 2.39 -3.80
N MET A 37 -18.75 1.58 -2.94
CA MET A 37 -19.32 2.06 -1.69
C MET A 37 -18.21 2.37 -0.67
N LEU A 38 -17.13 1.58 -0.66
CA LEU A 38 -15.94 1.88 0.13
C LEU A 38 -15.32 3.19 -0.33
N ILE A 39 -14.99 3.31 -1.61
CA ILE A 39 -14.33 4.49 -2.18
C ILE A 39 -15.14 5.77 -1.94
N LYS A 40 -16.46 5.71 -2.07
CA LYS A 40 -17.34 6.87 -1.84
C LYS A 40 -17.44 7.29 -0.37
N ARG A 41 -17.21 6.38 0.58
CA ARG A 41 -17.42 6.64 2.02
C ARG A 41 -16.14 6.90 2.80
N THR A 42 -14.99 6.44 2.31
CA THR A 42 -13.68 6.71 2.95
C THR A 42 -13.02 7.97 2.46
N ASP A 43 -12.32 8.66 3.37
CA ASP A 43 -11.52 9.84 3.05
C ASP A 43 -10.29 9.48 2.21
N LYS A 44 -9.68 8.33 2.50
CA LYS A 44 -8.50 7.84 1.77
C LYS A 44 -8.44 6.33 1.75
N ILE A 45 -8.10 5.77 0.59
CA ILE A 45 -7.76 4.36 0.43
C ILE A 45 -6.35 4.26 -0.16
N LYS A 46 -5.55 3.34 0.37
CA LYS A 46 -4.23 2.99 -0.15
C LYS A 46 -4.13 1.48 -0.31
N ILE A 47 -3.50 1.05 -1.39
CA ILE A 47 -2.99 -0.31 -1.51
C ILE A 47 -1.50 -0.22 -1.20
N ILE A 48 -1.07 -0.95 -0.16
CA ILE A 48 0.33 -1.09 0.20
C ILE A 48 0.77 -2.45 -0.32
N TYR A 49 1.81 -2.49 -1.14
CA TYR A 49 2.26 -3.72 -1.76
C TYR A 49 3.78 -3.79 -1.89
N SER A 50 4.29 -5.02 -1.98
CA SER A 50 5.66 -5.34 -2.41
C SER A 50 5.59 -6.43 -3.48
N GLU A 51 6.43 -6.30 -4.50
CA GLU A 51 6.45 -7.23 -5.64
C GLU A 51 7.71 -8.10 -5.61
N ASN A 52 7.51 -9.38 -5.91
CA ASN A 52 8.54 -10.35 -6.30
C ASN A 52 8.21 -10.87 -7.72
N GLU A 53 9.10 -11.63 -8.36
CA GLU A 53 9.01 -11.98 -9.80
C GLU A 53 7.68 -12.56 -10.29
N LYS A 54 6.88 -13.21 -9.42
CA LYS A 54 5.58 -13.80 -9.79
C LYS A 54 4.43 -13.41 -8.87
N VAL A 55 4.76 -12.75 -7.76
CA VAL A 55 3.91 -12.69 -6.60
C VAL A 55 3.94 -11.29 -6.02
N VAL A 56 2.77 -10.79 -5.65
CA VAL A 56 2.61 -9.51 -4.96
C VAL A 56 2.07 -9.80 -3.58
N ASN A 57 2.73 -9.27 -2.57
CA ASN A 57 2.19 -9.23 -1.21
C ASN A 57 1.55 -7.87 -1.02
N CYS A 58 0.25 -7.83 -0.73
CA CYS A 58 -0.47 -6.57 -0.60
C CYS A 58 -1.50 -6.54 0.53
N ARG A 59 -1.76 -5.33 1.01
CA ARG A 59 -2.80 -5.00 2.00
C ARG A 59 -3.45 -3.67 1.65
N VAL A 60 -4.65 -3.46 2.16
CA VAL A 60 -5.39 -2.20 1.99
C VAL A 60 -5.43 -1.44 3.31
N GLU A 61 -5.12 -0.16 3.24
CA GLU A 61 -5.31 0.79 4.33
C GLU A 61 -6.41 1.78 3.94
N LEU A 62 -7.42 1.92 4.81
CA LEU A 62 -8.50 2.87 4.68
C LEU A 62 -8.42 3.87 5.83
N ASN A 63 -8.69 5.13 5.54
CA ASN A 63 -8.87 6.17 6.55
C ASN A 63 -10.29 6.74 6.44
N TRP A 64 -11.00 6.78 7.56
CA TRP A 64 -12.34 7.33 7.68
C TRP A 64 -12.51 8.04 9.02
N GLN A 65 -12.84 9.33 8.98
CA GLN A 65 -13.01 10.16 10.18
C GLN A 65 -11.81 10.11 11.13
N GLY A 66 -10.60 10.03 10.57
CA GLY A 66 -9.35 9.88 11.33
C GLY A 66 -9.08 8.47 11.86
N GLN A 67 -10.01 7.52 11.69
CA GLN A 67 -9.79 6.12 12.02
C GLN A 67 -9.14 5.38 10.86
N LYS A 68 -8.06 4.66 11.16
CA LYS A 68 -7.35 3.83 10.19
C LYS A 68 -7.78 2.37 10.30
N VAL A 69 -8.33 1.82 9.23
CA VAL A 69 -8.64 0.39 9.08
C VAL A 69 -7.59 -0.23 8.16
N THR A 70 -6.95 -1.28 8.62
CA THR A 70 -5.89 -1.97 7.87
C THR A 70 -6.26 -3.44 7.71
N THR A 71 -6.22 -3.96 6.49
CA THR A 71 -6.39 -5.39 6.25
C THR A 71 -5.13 -6.16 6.58
N GLN A 72 -5.29 -7.48 6.80
CA GLN A 72 -4.16 -8.39 6.75
C GLN A 72 -3.55 -8.38 5.35
N ALA A 73 -2.24 -8.63 5.30
CA ALA A 73 -1.51 -8.77 4.05
C ALA A 73 -1.78 -10.13 3.43
N ILE A 74 -2.02 -10.15 2.12
CA ILE A 74 -2.30 -11.36 1.36
C ILE A 74 -1.34 -11.47 0.17
N GLU A 75 -1.05 -12.71 -0.17
CA GLU A 75 -0.21 -13.05 -1.31
C GLU A 75 -1.08 -13.33 -2.54
N VAL A 76 -0.78 -12.68 -3.66
CA VAL A 76 -1.55 -12.76 -4.90
C VAL A 76 -0.63 -12.87 -6.11
N GLU A 77 -1.10 -13.49 -7.19
CA GLU A 77 -0.36 -13.53 -8.45
C GLU A 77 -0.21 -12.13 -9.04
N GLN A 78 0.98 -11.81 -9.56
CA GLN A 78 1.26 -10.50 -10.15
C GLN A 78 0.34 -10.17 -11.33
N ILE A 79 -0.03 -11.16 -12.14
CA ILE A 79 -0.97 -10.98 -13.26
C ILE A 79 -2.35 -10.53 -12.76
N LYS A 80 -2.86 -11.14 -11.68
CA LYS A 80 -4.15 -10.77 -11.07
C LYS A 80 -4.07 -9.40 -10.40
N PHE A 81 -2.94 -9.07 -9.79
CA PHE A 81 -2.71 -7.75 -9.21
C PHE A 81 -2.70 -6.66 -10.30
N ASN A 82 -1.95 -6.84 -11.38
CA ASN A 82 -1.85 -5.85 -12.45
C ASN A 82 -3.20 -5.60 -13.15
N ALA A 83 -4.02 -6.65 -13.29
CA ALA A 83 -5.34 -6.50 -13.91
C ALA A 83 -6.34 -5.75 -13.01
N LYS A 84 -6.37 -6.07 -11.71
CA LYS A 84 -7.37 -5.52 -10.76
C LYS A 84 -6.77 -5.37 -9.35
N PRO A 85 -5.87 -4.41 -9.11
CA PRO A 85 -5.06 -4.38 -7.88
C PRO A 85 -5.92 -4.25 -6.63
N PHE A 86 -6.96 -3.41 -6.66
CA PHE A 86 -7.83 -3.21 -5.51
C PHE A 86 -8.66 -4.45 -5.16
N ALA A 87 -9.36 -5.04 -6.14
CA ALA A 87 -10.20 -6.22 -5.91
C ALA A 87 -9.37 -7.48 -5.57
N THR A 88 -8.16 -7.57 -6.11
CA THR A 88 -7.22 -8.65 -5.82
C THR A 88 -6.66 -8.51 -4.39
N CYS A 89 -6.32 -7.31 -3.94
CA CYS A 89 -5.78 -7.06 -2.58
C CYS A 89 -6.84 -6.94 -1.49
N LEU A 90 -8.10 -6.76 -1.87
CA LEU A 90 -9.24 -6.71 -0.95
C LEU A 90 -10.36 -7.61 -1.49
N PRO A 91 -10.39 -8.90 -1.09
CA PRO A 91 -11.44 -9.81 -1.50
C PRO A 91 -12.83 -9.27 -1.12
N ARG A 92 -13.81 -9.54 -1.98
CA ARG A 92 -15.19 -9.02 -1.84
C ARG A 92 -15.79 -9.26 -0.44
N ALA A 93 -15.51 -10.42 0.16
CA ALA A 93 -15.99 -10.75 1.50
C ALA A 93 -15.42 -9.80 2.57
N GLN A 94 -14.11 -9.53 2.52
CA GLN A 94 -13.48 -8.58 3.45
C GLN A 94 -13.98 -7.16 3.21
N ALA A 95 -14.15 -6.74 1.95
CA ALA A 95 -14.72 -5.42 1.63
C ALA A 95 -16.10 -5.21 2.25
N LYS A 96 -16.96 -6.25 2.23
CA LYS A 96 -18.28 -6.21 2.88
C LYS A 96 -18.18 -6.10 4.39
N VAL A 97 -17.27 -6.84 5.02
CA VAL A 97 -17.04 -6.77 6.46
C VAL A 97 -16.63 -5.34 6.85
N ILE A 98 -15.66 -4.75 6.14
CA ILE A 98 -15.22 -3.37 6.40
C ILE A 98 -16.38 -2.39 6.26
N LEU A 99 -17.21 -2.51 5.21
CA LEU A 99 -18.39 -1.66 5.06
C LEU A 99 -19.35 -1.75 6.24
N ALA A 100 -19.58 -2.96 6.74
CA ALA A 100 -20.52 -3.21 7.83
C ALA A 100 -19.98 -2.81 9.20
N THR A 101 -18.66 -2.78 9.38
CA THR A 101 -18.04 -2.47 10.69
C THR A 101 -17.52 -1.06 10.82
N THR A 102 -17.27 -0.37 9.69
CA THR A 102 -16.58 0.93 9.71
C THR A 102 -17.55 2.11 9.66
N PHE A 103 -18.64 2.07 8.88
CA PHE A 103 -19.46 3.25 8.59
C PHE A 103 -20.82 3.26 9.30
N ASN A 104 -20.90 2.71 10.51
CA ASN A 104 -22.14 2.70 11.30
C ASN A 104 -22.39 4.04 11.98
#